data_AF-A0A847B6I2-F1
#
_entry.id   AF-A0A847B6I2-F1
#
_cell.length_a   1.000
_cell.length_b   1.000
_cell.length_c   1.000
_cell.angle_alpha   90.00
_cell.angle_beta   90.00
_cell.angle_gamma   90.00
#
_symmetry.space_group_name_H-M   'P 1'
#
loop_
_entity.id
_entity.type
_entity.pdbx_description
1 polymer ?
#
loop_
_entity_poly.entity_id
_entity_poly.type
_entity_poly.pdbx_seq_one_letter_code
_entity_poly.pdbx_strand_id
1 'polypeptide(L)'
;MNKSTILLGAVTALILTGCTSKMNYKSDKMIDSSKKYNIEIRMKKTIEPGFFVTDVTNKVTLYINDEIVLKGNLDRDESGELQGIYNNEKLNLACSKDSIFSPSFCTVHLGKKRIGESKLEIYQR
;
A
#
# COMPACT_ATOMS: atom_id res chain seq x y z
N MET A 1 -33.66 -27.06 54.17
CA MET A 1 -32.61 -27.34 53.17
C MET A 1 -33.27 -27.40 51.81
N ASN A 2 -32.96 -26.47 50.91
CA ASN A 2 -33.06 -26.66 49.46
C ASN A 2 -32.19 -25.60 48.78
N LYS A 3 -31.14 -26.07 48.11
CA LYS A 3 -30.20 -25.27 47.33
C LYS A 3 -30.78 -25.15 45.92
N SER A 4 -31.13 -23.95 45.49
CA SER A 4 -31.40 -23.67 44.07
C SER A 4 -30.38 -22.65 43.59
N THR A 5 -29.26 -23.19 43.12
CA THR A 5 -28.22 -22.51 42.35
C THR A 5 -28.84 -22.04 41.04
N ILE A 6 -29.05 -20.73 40.88
CA ILE A 6 -29.37 -20.15 39.57
C ILE A 6 -28.06 -19.74 38.92
N LEU A 7 -27.77 -20.45 37.84
CA LEU A 7 -26.57 -20.40 37.02
C LEU A 7 -26.38 -19.00 36.39
N LEU A 8 -25.13 -18.56 36.37
CA LEU A 8 -24.63 -17.38 35.65
C LEU A 8 -25.11 -17.37 34.19
N GLY A 9 -25.89 -16.36 33.81
CA GLY A 9 -26.08 -15.97 32.41
C GLY A 9 -24.94 -15.04 31.97
N ALA A 10 -23.81 -15.62 31.55
CA ALA A 10 -22.77 -14.87 30.87
C ALA A 10 -23.27 -14.51 29.46
N VAL A 11 -23.72 -13.27 29.28
CA VAL A 11 -23.91 -12.68 27.95
C VAL A 11 -22.52 -12.45 27.38
N THR A 12 -22.02 -13.43 26.63
CA THR A 12 -20.81 -13.27 25.81
C THR A 12 -21.11 -12.22 24.75
N ALA A 13 -20.59 -11.02 24.97
CA ALA A 13 -20.44 -10.02 23.92
C ALA A 13 -19.60 -10.66 22.81
N LEU A 14 -20.24 -11.03 21.69
CA LEU A 14 -19.57 -11.29 20.43
C LEU A 14 -18.97 -9.96 19.98
N ILE A 15 -17.76 -9.68 20.46
CA ILE A 15 -16.95 -8.62 19.89
C ILE A 15 -16.59 -9.12 18.49
N LEU A 16 -17.39 -8.71 17.50
CA LEU A 16 -17.03 -8.76 16.09
C LEU A 16 -15.88 -7.77 15.90
N THR A 17 -14.70 -8.07 16.44
CA THR A 17 -13.47 -7.40 16.04
C THR A 17 -13.24 -7.82 14.60
N GLY A 18 -13.69 -7.00 13.66
CA GLY A 18 -13.40 -7.21 12.25
C GLY A 18 -11.89 -7.31 12.07
N CYS A 19 -11.42 -8.38 11.43
CA CYS A 19 -10.01 -8.57 11.17
C CYS A 19 -9.51 -7.47 10.22
N THR A 20 -8.70 -6.54 10.72
CA THR A 20 -7.92 -5.64 9.87
C THR A 20 -6.82 -6.44 9.18
N SER A 21 -6.82 -6.47 7.85
CA SER A 21 -5.74 -7.10 7.08
C SER A 21 -4.77 -6.03 6.58
N LYS A 22 -3.46 -6.31 6.72
CA LYS A 22 -2.37 -5.46 6.23
C LYS A 22 -1.52 -6.28 5.27
N MET A 23 -1.36 -5.77 4.05
CA MET A 23 -0.48 -6.35 3.03
C MET A 23 0.58 -5.34 2.65
N ASN A 24 1.84 -5.78 2.58
CA ASN A 24 2.95 -4.97 2.12
C ASN A 24 3.39 -5.46 0.74
N TYR A 25 3.80 -4.53 -0.10
CA TYR A 25 4.32 -4.77 -1.43
C TYR A 25 5.64 -4.05 -1.58
N LYS A 26 6.56 -4.69 -2.29
CA LYS A 26 7.87 -4.12 -2.61
C LYS A 26 8.14 -4.28 -4.10
N SER A 27 8.88 -3.34 -4.67
CA SER A 27 9.46 -3.45 -6.01
C SER A 27 10.33 -4.71 -6.10
N ASP A 28 9.93 -5.66 -6.93
CA ASP A 28 10.58 -6.96 -7.00
C ASP A 28 11.96 -6.87 -7.68
N LYS A 29 12.01 -6.17 -8.83
CA LYS A 29 13.22 -5.65 -9.48
C LYS A 29 12.91 -4.29 -10.10
N MET A 30 13.78 -3.30 -9.91
CA MET A 30 13.69 -2.04 -10.65
C MET A 30 14.48 -2.16 -11.95
N ILE A 31 13.80 -1.88 -13.07
CA ILE A 31 14.49 -1.65 -14.34
C ILE A 31 14.97 -0.20 -14.29
N ASP A 32 16.18 -0.03 -13.76
CA ASP A 32 16.81 1.28 -13.69
C ASP A 32 17.22 1.74 -15.09
N SER A 33 16.57 2.79 -15.58
CA SER A 33 16.92 3.41 -16.85
C SER A 33 18.06 4.44 -16.68
N SER A 34 18.51 4.69 -15.45
CA SER A 34 19.55 5.64 -15.09
C SER A 34 20.43 5.14 -13.94
N LYS A 35 21.60 4.58 -14.24
CA LYS A 35 22.64 4.09 -13.28
C LYS A 35 23.03 5.06 -12.13
N LYS A 36 22.51 6.29 -12.14
CA LYS A 36 22.72 7.36 -11.16
C LYS A 36 21.87 7.21 -9.89
N TYR A 37 20.69 6.58 -9.96
CA TYR A 37 19.74 6.60 -8.85
C TYR A 37 19.38 5.19 -8.39
N ASN A 38 19.43 4.94 -7.08
CA ASN A 38 18.86 3.74 -6.48
C ASN A 38 17.38 4.01 -6.17
N ILE A 39 16.46 3.42 -6.92
CA ILE A 39 15.03 3.65 -6.75
C ILE A 39 14.40 2.44 -6.05
N GLU A 40 13.54 2.69 -5.05
CA GLU A 40 12.73 1.65 -4.41
C GLU A 40 11.30 2.15 -4.25
N ILE A 41 10.31 1.31 -4.57
CA ILE A 41 8.89 1.63 -4.38
C ILE A 41 8.32 0.63 -3.38
N ARG A 42 7.68 1.15 -2.34
CA ARG A 42 6.95 0.34 -1.35
C ARG A 42 5.50 0.76 -1.32
N MET A 43 4.61 -0.22 -1.26
CA MET A 43 3.18 0.04 -1.08
C MET A 43 2.65 -0.74 0.11
N LYS A 44 1.83 -0.07 0.92
CA LYS A 44 1.12 -0.67 2.04
C LYS A 44 -0.37 -0.60 1.76
N LYS A 45 -0.99 -1.76 1.61
CA LYS A 45 -2.44 -1.92 1.50
C LYS A 45 -3.01 -2.23 2.87
N THR A 46 -3.99 -1.44 3.28
CA THR A 46 -4.73 -1.65 4.53
C THR A 46 -6.19 -1.86 4.16
N ILE A 47 -6.77 -2.96 4.63
CA ILE A 47 -8.17 -3.29 4.46
C ILE A 47 -8.80 -3.27 5.85
N GLU A 48 -9.63 -2.26 6.09
CA GLU A 48 -10.28 -2.06 7.38
C GLU A 48 -11.80 -2.33 7.22
N PRO A 49 -12.38 -3.21 8.05
CA PRO A 49 -13.82 -3.39 8.04
C PRO A 49 -14.48 -2.15 8.66
N GLY A 50 -15.14 -1.35 7.81
CA GLY A 50 -16.00 -0.27 8.28
C GLY A 50 -17.37 -0.78 8.73
N PHE A 51 -18.12 0.07 9.44
CA PHE A 51 -19.47 -0.26 9.94
C PHE A 51 -20.48 -0.54 8.81
N PHE A 52 -20.27 0.01 7.61
CA PHE A 52 -21.16 -0.12 6.45
C PHE A 52 -20.46 -0.58 5.17
N VAL A 53 -19.19 -0.19 4.97
CA VAL A 53 -18.39 -0.55 3.80
C VAL A 53 -16.95 -0.84 4.21
N THR A 54 -16.32 -1.79 3.54
CA THR A 54 -14.88 -2.07 3.69
C THR A 54 -14.08 -0.89 3.13
N ASP A 55 -13.22 -0.31 3.96
CA ASP A 55 -12.30 0.74 3.53
C ASP A 55 -10.99 0.11 3.06
N VAL A 56 -10.48 0.58 1.92
CA VAL A 56 -9.25 0.08 1.30
C VAL A 56 -8.35 1.26 1.04
N THR A 57 -7.25 1.33 1.79
CA THR A 57 -6.24 2.37 1.62
C THR A 57 -4.96 1.76 1.05
N ASN A 58 -4.51 2.29 -0.09
CA ASN A 58 -3.24 1.94 -0.73
C ASN A 58 -2.26 3.09 -0.56
N LYS A 59 -1.32 2.97 0.39
CA LYS A 59 -0.31 4.00 0.65
C LYS A 59 1.00 3.63 -0.02
N VAL A 60 1.42 4.41 -1.01
CA VAL A 60 2.69 4.21 -1.71
C VAL A 60 3.77 5.15 -1.16
N THR A 61 5.01 4.69 -1.15
CA THR A 61 6.20 5.45 -0.75
C THR A 61 7.31 5.17 -1.76
N LEU A 62 7.83 6.24 -2.34
CA LEU A 62 8.96 6.22 -3.26
C LEU A 62 10.22 6.64 -2.51
N TYR A 63 11.26 5.83 -2.69
CA TYR A 63 12.59 6.07 -2.19
C TYR A 63 13.54 6.33 -3.37
N ILE A 64 14.40 7.33 -3.24
CA ILE A 64 15.52 7.59 -4.15
C ILE A 64 16.77 7.71 -3.29
N ASN A 65 17.77 6.86 -3.55
CA ASN A 65 19.00 6.76 -2.76
C ASN A 65 18.70 6.56 -1.25
N ASP A 66 17.79 5.64 -0.95
CA ASP A 66 17.32 5.30 0.41
C ASP A 66 16.57 6.40 1.17
N GLU A 67 16.33 7.57 0.55
CA GLU A 67 15.55 8.68 1.11
C GLU A 67 14.10 8.66 0.64
N ILE A 68 13.14 8.93 1.54
CA ILE A 68 11.73 9.09 1.17
C ILE A 68 11.56 10.41 0.43
N VAL A 69 11.27 10.35 -0.87
CA VAL A 69 11.07 11.54 -1.71
C VAL A 69 9.60 11.83 -2.00
N LEU A 70 8.75 10.79 -2.05
CA LEU A 70 7.31 10.92 -2.26
C LEU A 70 6.56 9.89 -1.44
N LYS A 71 5.42 10.29 -0.90
CA LYS A 71 4.52 9.41 -0.15
C LYS A 71 3.10 9.92 -0.27
N GLY A 72 2.17 9.02 -0.55
CA GLY A 72 0.77 9.39 -0.76
C GLY A 72 -0.14 8.19 -0.83
N ASN A 73 -1.42 8.47 -1.02
CA ASN A 73 -2.43 7.45 -1.25
C ASN A 73 -2.64 7.29 -2.76
N LEU A 74 -2.85 6.06 -3.18
CA LEU A 74 -3.34 5.67 -4.50
C LEU A 74 -4.83 5.32 -4.40
N ASP A 75 -5.46 5.15 -5.55
CA ASP A 75 -6.84 4.69 -5.65
C ASP A 75 -7.00 3.28 -5.09
N ARG A 76 -8.26 2.88 -4.82
CA ARG A 76 -8.59 1.58 -4.19
C ARG A 76 -8.08 0.38 -4.97
N ASP A 77 -7.92 0.54 -6.28
CA ASP A 77 -7.41 -0.47 -7.21
C ASP A 77 -5.87 -0.45 -7.37
N GLU A 78 -5.16 0.33 -6.55
CA GLU A 78 -3.70 0.49 -6.58
C GLU A 78 -3.18 1.31 -7.78
N SER A 79 -4.06 1.99 -8.53
CA SER A 79 -3.69 2.93 -9.59
C SER A 79 -3.63 4.38 -9.10
N GLY A 80 -2.99 5.26 -9.87
CA GLY A 80 -2.96 6.70 -9.61
C GLY A 80 -1.57 7.32 -9.78
N GLU A 81 -1.50 8.63 -9.55
CA GLU A 81 -0.28 9.41 -9.71
C GLU A 81 0.05 10.23 -8.46
N LEU A 82 1.35 10.31 -8.13
CA LEU A 82 1.89 11.23 -7.14
C LEU A 82 2.93 12.13 -7.78
N GLN A 83 2.82 13.43 -7.52
CA GLN A 83 3.75 14.43 -8.05
C GLN A 83 4.44 15.18 -6.92
N GLY A 84 5.69 15.57 -7.15
CA GLY A 84 6.47 16.43 -6.26
C GLY A 84 7.69 17.01 -6.96
N ILE A 85 8.69 17.40 -6.16
CA ILE A 85 9.92 18.00 -6.65
C ILE A 85 11.10 17.28 -6.01
N TYR A 86 12.09 16.92 -6.82
CA TYR A 86 13.36 16.34 -6.37
C TYR A 86 14.50 16.94 -7.19
N ASN A 87 15.56 17.42 -6.54
CA ASN A 87 16.69 18.11 -7.20
C ASN A 87 16.27 19.21 -8.20
N ASN A 88 15.31 20.05 -7.82
CA ASN A 88 14.74 21.13 -8.66
C ASN A 88 14.05 20.66 -9.96
N GLU A 89 13.79 19.36 -10.11
CA GLU A 89 13.04 18.80 -11.23
C GLU A 89 11.70 18.23 -10.76
N LYS A 90 10.70 18.26 -11.64
CA LYS A 90 9.39 17.65 -11.38
C LYS A 90 9.57 16.14 -11.25
N LEU A 91 9.17 15.58 -10.11
CA LEU A 91 9.15 14.14 -9.88
C LEU A 91 7.71 13.64 -10.03
N ASN A 92 7.50 12.59 -10.82
CA ASN A 92 6.22 11.92 -10.98
C ASN A 92 6.35 10.42 -10.74
N LEU A 93 5.49 9.87 -9.92
CA LEU A 93 5.29 8.44 -9.73
C LEU A 93 3.89 8.10 -10.26
N ALA A 94 3.82 7.29 -11.32
CA ALA A 94 2.55 6.82 -11.86
C ALA A 94 2.44 5.32 -11.69
N CYS A 95 1.39 4.85 -11.05
CA CYS A 95 1.09 3.44 -10.87
C CYS A 95 -0.18 3.07 -11.64
N SER A 96 -0.15 1.92 -12.32
CA SER A 96 -1.27 1.36 -13.06
C SER A 96 -1.48 -0.10 -12.70
N LYS A 97 -2.70 -0.58 -12.95
CA LYS A 97 -3.06 -1.97 -12.76
C LYS A 97 -3.95 -2.41 -13.92
N ASP A 98 -3.46 -3.32 -14.74
CA ASP A 98 -4.15 -3.72 -15.98
C ASP A 98 -5.40 -4.56 -15.70
N SER A 99 -5.43 -5.29 -14.58
CA SER A 99 -6.55 -6.15 -14.17
C SER A 99 -6.54 -6.42 -12.66
N ILE A 100 -7.67 -6.87 -12.11
CA ILE A 100 -7.79 -7.18 -10.67
C ILE A 100 -6.74 -8.21 -10.20
N PHE A 101 -6.38 -9.17 -11.06
CA PHE A 101 -5.44 -10.25 -10.75
C PHE A 101 -3.99 -9.94 -11.16
N SER A 102 -3.75 -8.87 -11.90
CA SER A 102 -2.38 -8.49 -12.27
C SER A 102 -1.70 -7.75 -11.11
N PRO A 103 -0.38 -7.86 -10.99
CA PRO A 103 0.38 -6.99 -10.10
C PRO A 103 0.28 -5.53 -10.56
N SER A 104 0.45 -4.59 -9.63
CA SER A 104 0.53 -3.16 -9.96
C SER A 104 1.90 -2.84 -10.57
N PHE A 105 1.92 -1.97 -11.57
CA PHE A 105 3.13 -1.48 -12.21
C PHE A 105 3.31 -0.01 -11.91
N CYS A 106 4.51 0.41 -11.53
CA CYS A 106 4.80 1.81 -11.24
C CYS A 106 5.99 2.31 -12.07
N THR A 107 5.88 3.53 -12.59
CA THR A 107 6.93 4.23 -13.32
C THR A 107 7.30 5.53 -12.60
N VAL A 108 8.59 5.87 -12.62
CA VAL A 108 9.13 7.06 -11.97
C VAL A 108 9.79 7.94 -13.03
N HIS A 109 9.35 9.19 -13.10
CA HIS A 109 9.87 10.20 -14.02
C HIS A 109 10.44 11.38 -13.25
N LEU A 110 11.63 11.82 -13.65
CA LEU A 110 12.23 13.08 -13.21
C LEU A 110 12.35 14.01 -14.43
N GLY A 111 11.59 15.11 -14.40
CA GLY A 111 11.33 15.95 -15.56
C GLY A 111 10.66 15.16 -16.68
N LYS A 112 11.34 15.08 -17.83
CA LYS A 112 10.89 14.29 -18.99
C LYS A 112 11.53 12.91 -19.08
N LYS A 113 12.40 12.55 -18.14
CA LYS A 113 13.19 11.31 -18.18
C LYS A 113 12.59 10.27 -17.26
N ARG A 114 12.33 9.07 -17.78
CA ARG A 114 12.03 7.90 -16.95
C ARG A 114 13.30 7.44 -16.25
N ILE A 115 13.27 7.42 -14.92
CA ILE A 115 14.40 7.02 -14.08
C ILE A 115 14.19 5.65 -13.43
N GLY A 116 12.96 5.13 -13.43
CA GLY A 116 12.70 3.79 -12.91
C GLY A 116 11.35 3.24 -13.34
N GLU A 117 11.27 1.92 -13.39
CA GLU A 117 10.05 1.16 -13.57
C GLU A 117 10.11 -0.10 -12.71
N SER A 118 9.02 -0.43 -12.05
CA SER A 118 8.95 -1.67 -11.27
C SER A 118 7.54 -2.22 -11.15
N LYS A 119 7.49 -3.55 -11.09
CA LYS A 119 6.30 -4.31 -10.73
C LYS A 119 6.27 -4.50 -9.22
N LEU A 120 5.14 -4.18 -8.60
CA LEU A 120 4.91 -4.37 -7.18
C LEU A 120 4.44 -5.79 -6.93
N GLU A 121 5.25 -6.56 -6.22
CA GLU A 121 4.89 -7.91 -5.80
C GLU A 121 4.55 -7.93 -4.30
N ILE A 122 3.66 -8.85 -3.91
CA ILE A 122 3.30 -9.03 -2.51
C ILE A 122 4.55 -9.49 -1.76
N TYR A 123 4.94 -8.74 -0.75
CA TYR A 123 6.07 -9.07 0.11
C TYR A 123 5.57 -9.29 1.54
N GLN A 124 5.50 -10.56 1.94
CA GLN A 124 5.23 -10.97 3.32
C GLN A 124 6.56 -11.05 4.07
N ARG A 125 6.67 -10.35 5.19
CA ARG A 125 7.79 -10.47 6.14
C ARG A 125 7.36 -11.35 7.30
#